data_AF-A0A496QYG8-F1
#
_entry.id   AF-A0A496QYG8-F1
#
_cell.length_a   1.000
_cell.length_b   1.000
_cell.length_c   1.000
_cell.angle_alpha   90.00
_cell.angle_beta   90.00
_cell.angle_gamma   90.00
#
_symmetry.space_group_name_H-M   'P 1'
#
loop_
_entity.id
_entity.type
_entity.pdbx_description
1 polymer ?
#
loop_
_entity_poly.entity_id
_entity_poly.type
_entity_poly.pdbx_seq_one_letter_code
_entity_poly.pdbx_strand_id
1 'polypeptide(L)'
;MSVQNYEINTQIDRITDHVDTVLKNAFIRKSLARIVISHEYQSGMDILLSRSENYRVNGYLFDELYRGILGLAMWSYRARTEMLPEMKYHLSGEAIPEIDRIREQMALENLKSNLDILADEINNLYVSTVALDKASHKKKTPVYTRMKELENLGQFLTSDSRGLIH
;
A
#
# COMPACT_ATOMS: atom_id res chain seq x y z
N MET A 1 -9.44 19.39 9.23
CA MET A 1 -8.52 19.48 10.38
C MET A 1 -7.26 18.75 9.98
N SER A 2 -6.10 19.37 10.15
CA SER A 2 -4.81 18.73 9.88
C SER A 2 -4.40 17.83 11.05
N VAL A 3 -3.73 16.73 10.72
CA VAL A 3 -3.25 15.69 11.63
C VAL A 3 -1.75 15.88 11.75
N GLN A 4 -1.34 16.47 12.86
CA GLN A 4 0.06 16.56 13.27
C GLN A 4 0.27 15.54 14.39
N ASN A 5 0.62 14.32 14.00
CA ASN A 5 0.80 13.22 14.95
C ASN A 5 2.11 12.47 14.64
N TYR A 6 2.98 12.42 15.64
CA TYR A 6 4.29 11.78 15.51
C TYR A 6 4.20 10.29 15.19
N GLU A 7 3.24 9.58 15.79
CA GLU A 7 3.04 8.15 15.54
C GLU A 7 2.62 7.90 14.09
N ILE A 8 1.64 8.67 13.58
CA ILE A 8 1.20 8.58 12.17
C ILE A 8 2.37 8.83 11.22
N ASN A 9 3.17 9.88 11.46
CA ASN A 9 4.33 10.17 10.63
C ASN A 9 5.36 9.03 10.65
N THR A 10 5.59 8.44 11.83
CA THR A 10 6.51 7.29 11.99
C THR A 10 5.99 6.03 11.29
N GLN A 11 4.68 5.80 11.30
CA GLN A 11 4.04 4.71 10.55
C GLN A 11 4.18 4.94 9.02
N ILE A 12 3.94 6.16 8.55
CA ILE A 12 4.11 6.52 7.13
C ILE A 12 5.57 6.34 6.69
N ASP A 13 6.54 6.76 7.50
CA ASP A 13 7.96 6.59 7.19
C ASP A 13 8.33 5.09 7.08
N ARG A 14 7.84 4.25 8.00
CA ARG A 14 8.02 2.78 7.95
C ARG A 14 7.44 2.18 6.68
N ILE A 15 6.21 2.56 6.32
CA ILE A 15 5.56 2.13 5.08
C ILE A 15 6.38 2.55 3.86
N THR A 16 6.87 3.80 3.86
CA THR A 16 7.67 4.35 2.75
C THR A 16 8.98 3.57 2.58
N ASP A 17 9.71 3.33 3.66
CA ASP A 17 10.94 2.54 3.64
C ASP A 17 10.69 1.10 3.14
N HIS A 18 9.54 0.53 3.50
CA HIS A 18 9.16 -0.81 3.07
C HIS A 18 8.79 -0.87 1.59
N VAL A 19 8.00 0.10 1.09
CA VAL A 19 7.70 0.25 -0.35
C VAL A 19 8.98 0.45 -1.15
N ASP A 20 9.90 1.32 -0.67
CA ASP A 20 11.20 1.52 -1.31
C ASP A 20 12.02 0.23 -1.35
N THR A 21 11.98 -0.58 -0.29
CA THR A 21 12.66 -1.87 -0.23
C THR A 21 12.10 -2.87 -1.25
N VAL A 22 10.78 -2.93 -1.38
CA VAL A 22 10.11 -3.75 -2.40
C VAL A 22 10.49 -3.30 -3.81
N LEU A 23 10.51 -1.99 -4.06
CA LEU A 23 10.81 -1.42 -5.38
C LEU A 23 12.30 -1.40 -5.74
N LYS A 24 13.22 -1.56 -4.77
CA LYS A 24 14.67 -1.69 -5.04
C LYS A 24 15.02 -2.97 -5.80
N ASN A 25 14.20 -4.02 -5.73
CA ASN A 25 14.45 -5.25 -6.45
C ASN A 25 14.20 -5.06 -7.96
N ALA A 26 15.26 -5.05 -8.76
CA ALA A 26 15.21 -4.79 -10.20
C ALA A 26 14.31 -5.75 -10.99
N PHE A 27 14.21 -7.03 -10.57
CA PHE A 27 13.37 -8.04 -11.22
C PHE A 27 11.89 -7.72 -11.04
N ILE A 28 11.52 -7.31 -9.84
CA ILE A 28 10.12 -7.06 -9.46
C ILE A 28 9.68 -5.65 -9.87
N ARG A 29 10.59 -4.67 -9.81
CA ARG A 29 10.29 -3.25 -10.04
C ARG A 29 9.55 -2.99 -11.35
N LYS A 30 9.98 -3.62 -12.44
CA LYS A 30 9.34 -3.46 -13.77
C LYS A 30 7.91 -4.00 -13.82
N SER A 31 7.61 -5.03 -13.05
CA SER A 31 6.26 -5.60 -12.95
C SER A 31 5.39 -4.73 -12.06
N LEU A 32 5.88 -4.36 -10.88
CA LEU A 32 5.12 -3.49 -9.96
C LEU A 32 4.83 -2.10 -10.53
N ALA A 33 5.73 -1.55 -11.36
CA ALA A 33 5.51 -0.27 -12.04
C ALA A 33 4.34 -0.29 -13.05
N ARG A 34 3.87 -1.48 -13.45
CA ARG A 34 2.72 -1.65 -14.35
C ARG A 34 1.38 -1.69 -13.61
N ILE A 35 1.38 -1.71 -12.28
CA ILE A 35 0.15 -1.66 -11.49
C ILE A 35 -0.52 -0.31 -11.71
N VAL A 36 -1.79 -0.36 -12.13
CA VAL A 36 -2.62 0.83 -12.34
C VAL A 36 -3.75 0.83 -11.32
N ILE A 37 -3.83 1.89 -10.52
CA ILE A 37 -4.97 2.19 -9.65
C ILE A 37 -5.62 3.50 -10.11
N SER A 38 -6.79 3.86 -9.57
CA SER A 38 -7.43 5.12 -9.96
C SER A 38 -6.54 6.31 -9.62
N HIS A 39 -6.60 7.37 -10.43
CA HIS A 39 -5.74 8.56 -10.28
C HIS A 39 -5.86 9.18 -8.88
N GLU A 40 -7.07 9.18 -8.32
CA GLU A 40 -7.35 9.69 -6.97
C GLU A 40 -6.53 8.96 -5.89
N TYR A 41 -6.54 7.63 -5.92
CA TYR A 41 -5.82 6.82 -4.93
C TYR A 41 -4.32 6.77 -5.21
N GLN A 42 -3.91 6.83 -6.48
CA GLN A 42 -2.50 7.00 -6.86
C GLN A 42 -1.95 8.30 -6.27
N SER A 43 -2.65 9.42 -6.47
CA SER A 43 -2.22 10.71 -5.94
C SER A 43 -2.18 10.72 -4.41
N GLY A 44 -3.15 10.08 -3.74
CA GLY A 44 -3.13 9.93 -2.29
C GLY A 44 -1.93 9.12 -1.79
N MET A 45 -1.61 8.02 -2.48
CA MET A 45 -0.44 7.19 -2.17
C MET A 45 0.86 7.99 -2.37
N ASP A 46 1.00 8.70 -3.49
CA ASP A 46 2.17 9.50 -3.80
C ASP A 46 2.40 10.60 -2.75
N ILE A 47 1.33 11.21 -2.25
CA ILE A 47 1.39 12.18 -1.15
C ILE A 47 1.99 11.55 0.11
N LEU A 48 1.51 10.38 0.54
CA LEU A 48 2.04 9.71 1.73
C LEU A 48 3.51 9.32 1.55
N LEU A 49 3.90 8.85 0.35
CA LEU A 49 5.26 8.40 0.07
C LEU A 49 6.23 9.56 -0.23
N SER A 50 5.76 10.79 -0.42
CA SER A 50 6.57 11.93 -0.87
C SER A 50 7.67 12.39 0.10
N ARG A 51 7.71 11.86 1.33
CA ARG A 51 8.58 12.31 2.45
C ARG A 51 8.63 13.84 2.62
N SER A 52 7.57 14.54 2.20
CA SER A 52 7.59 15.99 2.09
C SER A 52 7.61 16.64 3.48
N GLU A 53 8.62 17.47 3.71
CA GLU A 53 8.77 18.24 4.95
C GLU A 53 7.56 19.15 5.20
N ASN A 54 6.88 19.60 4.14
CA ASN A 54 5.65 20.38 4.25
C ASN A 54 4.53 19.61 4.96
N TYR A 55 4.38 18.30 4.72
CA TYR A 55 3.37 17.50 5.42
C TYR A 55 3.79 17.16 6.84
N ARG A 56 5.10 17.03 7.11
CA ARG A 56 5.62 16.86 8.47
C ARG A 56 5.31 18.07 9.35
N VAL A 57 5.49 19.28 8.80
CA VAL A 57 5.25 20.54 9.51
C VAL A 57 3.76 20.89 9.59
N ASN A 58 3.02 20.78 8.48
CA ASN A 58 1.62 21.23 8.42
C ASN A 58 0.62 20.14 8.84
N GLY A 59 1.02 18.88 8.81
CA GLY A 59 0.16 17.73 9.04
C GLY A 59 -0.66 17.35 7.80
N TYR A 60 -1.25 16.16 7.83
CA TYR A 60 -2.12 15.65 6.76
C TYR A 60 -3.59 15.92 7.04
N LEU A 61 -4.42 16.11 6.03
CA LEU A 61 -5.87 16.02 6.21
C LEU A 61 -6.28 14.55 6.36
N PHE A 62 -7.31 14.26 7.17
CA PHE A 62 -7.82 12.90 7.31
C PHE A 62 -8.24 12.28 5.96
N ASP A 63 -8.82 13.09 5.08
CA ASP A 63 -9.21 12.65 3.73
C ASP A 63 -7.99 12.23 2.89
N GLU A 64 -6.87 12.97 2.99
CA GLU A 64 -5.60 12.63 2.32
C GLU A 64 -5.01 11.34 2.88
N LEU A 65 -5.01 11.18 4.22
CA LEU A 65 -4.57 9.95 4.88
C LEU A 65 -5.37 8.75 4.38
N TYR A 66 -6.70 8.84 4.38
CA TYR A 66 -7.56 7.73 3.94
C TYR A 66 -7.41 7.41 2.45
N ARG A 67 -7.29 8.43 1.58
CA ARG A 67 -7.00 8.20 0.15
C ARG A 67 -5.67 7.50 -0.05
N GLY A 68 -4.63 7.89 0.68
CA GLY A 68 -3.32 7.26 0.59
C GLY A 68 -3.30 5.84 1.15
N ILE A 69 -3.97 5.59 2.28
CA ILE A 69 -4.17 4.24 2.84
C ILE A 69 -4.88 3.34 1.82
N LEU A 70 -5.96 3.83 1.20
CA LEU A 70 -6.67 3.10 0.15
C LEU A 70 -5.79 2.84 -1.07
N GLY A 71 -5.02 3.83 -1.52
CA GLY A 71 -4.09 3.67 -2.64
C GLY A 71 -3.04 2.60 -2.38
N LEU A 72 -2.42 2.62 -1.20
CA LEU A 72 -1.47 1.59 -0.78
C LEU A 72 -2.11 0.20 -0.70
N ALA A 73 -3.33 0.11 -0.14
CA ALA A 73 -4.05 -1.16 -0.04
C ALA A 73 -4.42 -1.73 -1.42
N MET A 74 -4.93 -0.88 -2.34
CA MET A 74 -5.25 -1.28 -3.71
C MET A 74 -4.01 -1.69 -4.50
N TRP A 75 -2.91 -0.94 -4.34
CA TRP A 75 -1.63 -1.28 -4.96
C TRP A 75 -1.12 -2.64 -4.45
N SER A 76 -1.14 -2.88 -3.14
CA SER A 76 -0.75 -4.16 -2.53
C SER A 76 -1.64 -5.32 -3.00
N TYR A 77 -2.96 -5.09 -3.05
CA TYR A 77 -3.92 -6.06 -3.60
C TYR A 77 -3.58 -6.44 -5.05
N ARG A 78 -3.35 -5.46 -5.94
CA ARG A 78 -2.99 -5.73 -7.34
C ARG A 78 -1.62 -6.38 -7.47
N ALA A 79 -0.65 -6.01 -6.63
CA ALA A 79 0.64 -6.67 -6.58
C ALA A 79 0.48 -8.17 -6.26
N ARG A 80 -0.39 -8.53 -5.30
CA ARG A 80 -0.67 -9.93 -4.95
C ARG A 80 -1.49 -10.68 -5.98
N THR A 81 -2.54 -10.06 -6.51
CA THR A 81 -3.52 -10.78 -7.33
C THR A 81 -3.21 -10.76 -8.82
N GLU A 82 -2.53 -9.72 -9.31
CA GLU A 82 -2.22 -9.56 -10.73
C GLU A 82 -0.76 -9.92 -11.00
N MET A 83 0.17 -9.24 -10.31
CA MET A 83 1.60 -9.31 -10.62
C MET A 83 2.26 -10.61 -10.14
N LEU A 84 2.02 -11.04 -8.90
CA LEU A 84 2.62 -12.30 -8.39
C LEU A 84 2.29 -13.51 -9.28
N PRO A 85 1.03 -13.74 -9.72
CA PRO A 85 0.73 -14.82 -10.67
C PRO A 85 1.40 -14.66 -12.03
N GLU A 86 1.46 -13.44 -12.59
CA GLU A 86 2.13 -13.17 -13.87
C GLU A 86 3.61 -13.56 -13.79
N MET A 87 4.29 -13.18 -12.71
CA MET A 87 5.71 -13.48 -12.52
C MET A 87 5.97 -14.99 -12.28
N LYS A 88 5.07 -15.68 -11.56
CA LYS A 88 5.15 -17.15 -11.42
C LYS A 88 4.99 -17.88 -12.76
N TYR A 89 4.08 -17.39 -13.61
CA TYR A 89 3.91 -17.94 -14.95
C TYR A 89 5.17 -17.73 -15.81
N HIS A 90 5.79 -16.55 -15.73
CA HIS A 90 7.06 -16.29 -16.41
C HIS A 90 8.17 -17.26 -16.00
N LEU A 91 8.29 -17.54 -14.69
CA LEU A 91 9.26 -18.48 -14.14
C LEU A 91 9.09 -19.93 -14.60
N SER A 92 7.85 -20.33 -14.93
CA SER A 92 7.59 -21.69 -15.42
C SER A 92 8.04 -21.93 -16.86
N GLY A 93 8.49 -20.90 -17.58
CA GLY A 93 8.97 -21.01 -18.95
C GLY A 93 10.35 -21.69 -19.04
N GLU A 94 10.52 -22.58 -20.03
CA GLU A 94 11.76 -23.36 -20.21
C GLU A 94 12.98 -22.54 -20.66
N ALA A 95 12.79 -21.26 -21.03
CA ALA A 95 13.84 -20.42 -21.62
C ALA A 95 14.76 -19.71 -20.60
N ILE A 96 14.50 -19.80 -19.29
CA ILE A 96 15.27 -19.10 -18.26
C ILE A 96 16.40 -20.00 -17.73
N PRO A 97 17.67 -19.54 -17.74
CA PRO A 97 18.79 -20.23 -17.11
C PRO A 97 18.49 -20.59 -15.65
N GLU A 98 18.92 -21.77 -15.21
CA GLU A 98 18.59 -22.30 -13.88
C GLU A 98 18.98 -21.37 -12.72
N ILE A 99 20.16 -20.74 -12.81
CA ILE A 99 20.64 -19.82 -11.77
C ILE A 99 19.80 -18.55 -11.67
N ASP A 100 19.31 -18.03 -12.80
CA ASP A 100 18.45 -16.85 -12.83
C ASP A 100 17.04 -17.20 -12.35
N ARG A 101 16.56 -18.40 -12.69
CA ARG A 101 15.29 -18.95 -12.18
C ARG A 101 15.28 -19.03 -10.65
N ILE A 102 16.35 -19.53 -10.03
CA ILE A 102 16.47 -19.62 -8.56
C ILE A 102 16.45 -18.21 -7.94
N ARG A 103 17.18 -17.25 -8.52
CA ARG A 103 17.20 -15.85 -8.03
C ARG A 103 15.84 -15.18 -8.12
N GLU A 104 15.15 -15.36 -9.24
CA GLU A 104 13.81 -14.82 -9.45
C GLU A 104 12.78 -15.50 -8.55
N GLN A 105 12.87 -16.81 -8.33
CA GLN A 105 12.03 -17.53 -7.36
C GLN A 105 12.21 -16.99 -5.94
N MET A 106 13.45 -16.80 -5.48
CA MET A 106 13.74 -16.18 -4.18
C MET A 106 13.19 -14.75 -4.10
N ALA A 107 13.31 -13.97 -5.18
CA ALA A 107 12.75 -12.63 -5.24
C ALA A 107 11.22 -12.65 -5.08
N LEU A 108 10.52 -13.60 -5.72
CA LEU A 108 9.06 -13.74 -5.59
C LEU A 108 8.61 -14.16 -4.19
N GLU A 109 9.31 -15.08 -3.56
CA GLU A 109 9.01 -15.50 -2.18
C GLU A 109 9.19 -14.33 -1.21
N ASN A 110 10.29 -13.58 -1.36
CA ASN A 110 10.52 -12.35 -0.60
C ASN A 110 9.47 -11.29 -0.89
N LEU A 111 9.02 -11.14 -2.14
CA LEU A 111 7.97 -10.20 -2.49
C LEU A 111 6.66 -10.52 -1.76
N LYS A 112 6.25 -11.79 -1.76
CA LYS A 112 5.03 -12.21 -1.07
C LYS A 112 5.10 -11.84 0.41
N SER A 113 6.16 -12.24 1.10
CA SER A 113 6.38 -11.92 2.52
C SER A 113 6.36 -10.40 2.77
N ASN A 114 7.02 -9.63 1.91
CA ASN A 114 7.04 -8.18 2.03
C ASN A 114 5.65 -7.56 1.81
N LEU A 115 4.83 -8.07 0.90
CA LEU A 115 3.47 -7.57 0.69
C LEU A 115 2.56 -7.86 1.88
N ASP A 116 2.75 -8.98 2.56
CA ASP A 116 2.01 -9.32 3.78
C ASP A 116 2.38 -8.37 4.94
N ILE A 117 3.68 -8.12 5.15
CA ILE A 117 4.16 -7.13 6.12
C ILE A 117 3.63 -5.72 5.78
N LEU A 118 3.64 -5.35 4.51
CA LEU A 118 3.11 -4.07 4.06
C LEU A 118 1.62 -3.93 4.39
N ALA A 119 0.85 -5.00 4.19
CA ALA A 119 -0.58 -5.01 4.49
C ALA A 119 -0.85 -4.79 5.99
N ASP A 120 -0.05 -5.40 6.85
CA ASP A 120 -0.14 -5.20 8.30
C ASP A 120 0.19 -3.75 8.70
N GLU A 121 1.24 -3.16 8.14
CA GLU A 121 1.60 -1.76 8.39
C GLU A 121 0.52 -0.78 7.90
N ILE A 122 -0.07 -1.03 6.72
CA ILE A 122 -1.20 -0.24 6.21
C ILE A 122 -2.41 -0.35 7.15
N ASN A 123 -2.73 -1.55 7.64
CA ASN A 123 -3.80 -1.75 8.61
C ASN A 123 -3.53 -0.98 9.91
N ASN A 124 -2.30 -1.04 10.42
CA ASN A 124 -1.91 -0.33 11.63
C ASN A 124 -2.04 1.19 11.46
N LEU A 125 -1.64 1.73 10.31
CA LEU A 125 -1.83 3.14 9.98
C LEU A 125 -3.33 3.49 9.92
N TYR A 126 -4.16 2.64 9.32
CA TYR A 126 -5.61 2.84 9.27
C TYR A 126 -6.24 2.89 10.66
N VAL A 127 -5.96 1.90 11.51
CA VAL A 127 -6.51 1.83 12.88
C VAL A 127 -6.11 3.07 13.69
N SER A 128 -4.83 3.46 13.64
CA SER A 128 -4.35 4.69 14.28
C SER A 128 -5.06 5.93 13.75
N THR A 129 -5.25 6.03 12.43
CA THR A 129 -5.94 7.16 11.79
C THR A 129 -7.40 7.25 12.21
N VAL A 130 -8.13 6.13 12.25
CA VAL A 130 -9.52 6.07 12.74
C VAL A 130 -9.63 6.47 14.21
N ALA A 131 -8.71 6.01 15.05
CA ALA A 131 -8.69 6.39 16.47
C ALA A 131 -8.52 7.92 16.63
N LEU A 132 -7.60 8.52 15.86
CA LEU A 132 -7.39 9.96 15.84
C LEU A 132 -8.58 10.72 15.27
N ASP A 133 -9.18 10.25 14.18
CA ASP A 133 -10.34 10.89 13.53
C ASP A 133 -11.53 10.97 14.51
N LYS A 134 -11.82 9.87 15.20
CA LYS A 134 -12.82 9.82 16.28
C LYS A 134 -12.50 10.81 17.41
N ALA A 135 -11.24 10.87 17.83
CA ALA A 135 -10.82 11.77 18.90
C ALA A 135 -10.90 13.26 18.51
N SER A 136 -10.62 13.59 17.24
CA SER A 136 -10.69 14.96 16.69
C SER A 136 -12.13 15.40 16.39
N HIS A 137 -13.04 14.47 16.11
CA HIS A 137 -14.43 14.75 15.76
C HIS A 137 -15.43 14.36 16.87
N LYS A 138 -15.15 14.62 18.15
CA LYS A 138 -16.05 14.25 19.27
C LYS A 138 -17.51 14.71 19.14
N LYS A 139 -17.76 15.82 18.43
CA LYS A 139 -19.10 16.42 18.24
C LYS A 139 -19.55 16.46 16.77
N LYS A 140 -18.75 15.92 15.84
CA LYS A 140 -19.01 15.95 14.40
C LYS A 140 -18.87 14.54 13.85
N THR A 141 -19.51 14.26 12.73
CA THR A 141 -19.33 12.97 12.07
C THR A 141 -17.88 12.83 11.58
N PRO A 142 -17.12 11.80 12.01
CA PRO A 142 -15.74 11.56 11.56
C PRO A 142 -15.65 11.37 10.05
N VAL A 143 -14.48 11.62 9.48
CA VAL A 143 -14.26 11.54 8.02
C VAL A 143 -14.38 10.10 7.52
N TYR A 144 -13.85 9.11 8.24
CA TYR A 144 -13.86 7.70 7.78
C TYR A 144 -15.28 7.17 7.48
N THR A 145 -16.30 7.68 8.20
CA THR A 145 -17.70 7.24 8.00
C THR A 145 -18.32 7.71 6.69
N ARG A 146 -17.67 8.64 5.98
CA ARG A 146 -18.17 9.23 4.74
C ARG A 146 -17.54 8.60 3.49
N MET A 147 -16.49 7.81 3.67
CA MET A 147 -15.74 7.15 2.59
C MET A 147 -16.14 5.69 2.53
N LYS A 148 -17.10 5.37 1.64
CA LYS A 148 -17.65 4.01 1.51
C LYS A 148 -16.58 2.98 1.09
N GLU A 149 -15.55 3.45 0.39
CA GLU A 149 -14.48 2.62 -0.14
C GLU A 149 -13.63 2.00 0.97
N LEU A 150 -13.62 2.58 2.17
CA LEU A 150 -12.96 2.01 3.35
C LEU A 150 -13.62 0.71 3.83
N GLU A 151 -14.88 0.45 3.48
CA GLU A 151 -15.56 -0.83 3.79
C GLU A 151 -14.84 -2.02 3.13
N ASN A 152 -14.19 -1.80 1.98
CA ASN A 152 -13.46 -2.82 1.24
C ASN A 152 -11.99 -2.95 1.68
N LEU A 153 -11.51 -2.12 2.62
CA LEU A 153 -10.09 -2.06 2.99
C LEU A 153 -9.56 -3.43 3.47
N GLY A 154 -10.28 -4.08 4.40
CA GLY A 154 -9.88 -5.39 4.91
C GLY A 154 -9.78 -6.44 3.80
N GLN A 155 -10.61 -6.31 2.77
CA GLN A 155 -10.58 -7.18 1.62
C GLN A 155 -9.34 -6.94 0.76
N PHE A 156 -9.00 -5.69 0.46
CA PHE A 156 -7.75 -5.35 -0.26
C PHE A 156 -6.50 -5.83 0.48
N LEU A 157 -6.52 -5.79 1.82
CA LEU A 157 -5.38 -6.15 2.64
C LEU A 157 -5.19 -7.67 2.81
N THR A 158 -6.21 -8.49 2.57
CA THR A 158 -6.15 -9.94 2.83
C THR A 158 -6.41 -10.83 1.62
N SER A 159 -6.97 -10.29 0.53
CA SER A 159 -7.40 -11.12 -0.59
C SER A 159 -6.26 -11.50 -1.53
N ASP A 160 -6.19 -12.80 -1.83
CA ASP A 160 -5.33 -13.38 -2.87
C ASP A 160 -6.09 -13.67 -4.18
N SER A 161 -7.40 -13.42 -4.22
CA SER A 161 -8.28 -13.68 -5.37
C SER A 161 -8.53 -12.42 -6.22
N ARG A 162 -8.41 -12.57 -7.55
CA ARG A 162 -8.80 -11.54 -8.54
C ARG A 162 -10.32 -11.34 -8.54
N GLY A 163 -10.80 -10.10 -8.60
CA GLY A 163 -12.22 -9.79 -8.88
C GLY A 163 -12.89 -8.73 -8.03
N LEU A 164 -12.14 -7.91 -7.28
CA LEU A 164 -12.73 -6.94 -6.33
C LEU A 164 -12.77 -5.50 -6.83
N ILE A 165 -12.12 -5.24 -7.96
CA ILE A 165 -12.11 -3.92 -8.59
C ILE A 165 -12.96 -4.04 -9.84
N HIS A 166 -14.25 -3.74 -9.70
CA HIS A 166 -15.19 -3.55 -10.80
C HIS A 166 -15.41 -2.07 -11.05
#